data_AF-A0A8X6RYG7-F1
#
_entry.id   AF-A0A8X6RYG7-F1
#
_cell.length_a   1.000
_cell.length_b   1.000
_cell.length_c   1.000
_cell.angle_alpha   90.00
_cell.angle_beta   90.00
_cell.angle_gamma   90.00
#
_symmetry.space_group_name_H-M   'P 1'
#
loop_
_entity.id
_entity.type
_entity.pdbx_description
1 polymer ?
#
loop_
_entity_poly.entity_id
_entity_poly.type
_entity_poly.pdbx_seq_one_letter_code
_entity_poly.pdbx_strand_id
1 'polypeptide(L)'
;MNMEINGIDRVCLRDTGSSIDVCSRSCINENDLLGEYVWLKSPLEEIYHCLPLAKIKIKTKKGKFYTKAAIKQDSSDNDLYLLGNRTAELLESNEQGVQLVNAVVTRSKQKRFSPEKGKEANEEEFELTDSPPVRGRGRR
;
A
#
# COMPACT_ATOMS: atom_id res chain seq x y z
N MET A 1 -16.20 6.63 6.95
CA MET A 1 -16.85 6.49 5.62
C MET A 1 -16.83 5.02 5.23
N ASN A 2 -17.78 4.51 4.45
CA ASN A 2 -17.74 3.11 4.03
C ASN A 2 -17.14 3.00 2.62
N MET A 3 -16.29 2.00 2.40
CA MET A 3 -15.66 1.72 1.11
C MET A 3 -15.64 0.22 0.85
N GLU A 4 -15.80 -0.18 -0.41
CA GLU A 4 -15.66 -1.57 -0.84
C GLU A 4 -14.16 -1.86 -1.03
N ILE A 5 -13.61 -2.67 -0.13
CA ILE A 5 -12.20 -3.10 -0.08
C ILE A 5 -12.15 -4.58 -0.44
N ASN A 6 -11.49 -4.92 -1.54
CA ASN A 6 -11.41 -6.30 -2.06
C ASN A 6 -12.79 -7.00 -2.18
N GLY A 7 -13.84 -6.23 -2.48
CA GLY A 7 -15.21 -6.74 -2.62
C GLY A 7 -16.00 -6.81 -1.31
N ILE A 8 -15.45 -6.36 -0.19
CA ILE A 8 -16.08 -6.34 1.13
C ILE A 8 -16.24 -4.90 1.59
N ASP A 9 -17.43 -4.53 2.08
CA ASP A 9 -17.64 -3.21 2.67
C ASP A 9 -16.90 -3.09 4.00
N ARG A 10 -16.07 -2.06 4.14
CA ARG A 10 -15.30 -1.77 5.34
C ARG A 10 -15.55 -0.36 5.86
N VAL A 11 -15.47 -0.22 7.18
CA VAL A 11 -15.42 1.11 7.81
C VAL A 11 -14.04 1.66 7.58
N CYS A 12 -13.97 2.80 6.90
CA CYS A 12 -12.75 3.48 6.55
C CYS A 12 -12.56 4.74 7.41
N LEU A 13 -11.42 4.81 8.08
CA LEU A 13 -10.94 5.98 8.83
C LEU A 13 -9.74 6.59 8.10
N ARG A 14 -9.77 7.91 7.91
CA ARG A 14 -8.63 8.63 7.34
C ARG A 14 -7.63 8.93 8.45
N ASP A 15 -6.40 8.47 8.28
CA ASP A 15 -5.27 8.83 9.12
C ASP A 15 -4.37 9.82 8.37
N THR A 16 -4.44 11.10 8.76
CA THR A 16 -3.64 12.17 8.15
C THR A 16 -2.16 12.08 8.52
N GLY A 17 -1.81 11.37 9.59
CA GLY A 17 -0.42 11.11 9.98
C GLY A 17 0.20 9.90 9.29
N SER A 18 -0.62 9.04 8.68
CA SER A 18 -0.12 7.85 8.01
C SER A 18 0.25 8.09 6.55
N SER A 19 1.43 7.59 6.18
CA SER A 19 1.89 7.54 4.79
C SER A 19 1.46 6.25 4.06
N ILE A 20 0.93 5.26 4.79
CA ILE A 20 0.54 3.95 4.27
C ILE A 20 -0.82 3.53 4.80
N ASP A 21 -1.59 2.87 3.96
CA ASP A 21 -2.85 2.28 4.39
C ASP A 21 -2.59 1.10 5.32
N VAL A 22 -3.48 0.87 6.29
CA VAL A 22 -3.41 -0.31 7.18
C VAL A 22 -4.75 -1.01 7.17
N CYS A 23 -4.75 -2.32 7.05
CA CYS A 23 -5.97 -3.12 7.15
C CYS A 23 -5.73 -4.45 7.86
N SER A 24 -6.82 -5.08 8.30
CA SER A 24 -6.75 -6.39 8.94
C SER A 24 -6.48 -7.50 7.91
N ARG A 25 -5.97 -8.63 8.39
CA ARG A 25 -5.75 -9.84 7.56
C ARG A 25 -7.02 -10.34 6.87
N SER A 26 -8.20 -10.02 7.41
CA SER A 26 -9.50 -10.41 6.86
C SER A 26 -9.85 -9.72 5.54
N CYS A 27 -9.12 -8.68 5.15
CA CYS A 27 -9.34 -7.94 3.90
C CYS A 27 -8.66 -8.56 2.67
N ILE A 28 -7.79 -9.56 2.84
CA ILE A 28 -6.93 -10.05 1.75
C ILE A 28 -6.92 -11.57 1.65
N ASN A 29 -6.71 -12.09 0.45
CA ASN A 29 -6.36 -13.49 0.24
C ASN A 29 -4.83 -13.67 0.31
N GLU A 30 -4.36 -14.91 0.39
CA GLU A 30 -2.91 -15.19 0.36
C GLU A 30 -2.24 -14.69 -0.93
N ASN A 31 -2.94 -14.76 -2.06
CA ASN A 31 -2.45 -14.30 -3.36
C ASN A 31 -2.29 -12.77 -3.45
N ASP A 32 -2.89 -12.01 -2.53
CA ASP A 32 -2.77 -10.55 -2.52
C ASP A 32 -1.50 -10.08 -1.79
N LEU A 33 -0.81 -10.98 -1.06
CA LEU A 33 0.45 -10.68 -0.39
C LEU A 33 1.56 -10.46 -1.41
N LEU A 34 2.38 -9.44 -1.17
CA LEU A 34 3.43 -9.03 -2.11
C LEU A 34 4.82 -9.60 -1.76
N GLY A 35 4.96 -10.30 -0.63
CA GLY A 35 6.27 -10.71 -0.09
C GLY A 35 7.14 -9.54 0.39
N GLU A 36 6.62 -8.32 0.35
CA GLU A 36 7.26 -7.11 0.86
C GLU A 36 6.81 -6.83 2.31
N TYR A 37 7.62 -6.08 3.06
CA TYR A 37 7.35 -5.72 4.46
C TYR A 37 7.61 -4.24 4.72
N VAL A 38 6.90 -3.69 5.71
CA VAL A 38 7.10 -2.32 6.19
C VAL A 38 7.25 -2.32 7.71
N TRP A 39 8.08 -1.41 8.23
CA TRP A 39 8.20 -1.15 9.66
C TRP A 39 7.32 0.04 10.03
N LEU A 40 6.32 -0.18 10.87
CA LEU A 40 5.46 0.88 11.41
C LEU A 40 5.84 1.18 12.85
N LYS A 41 6.04 2.46 13.17
CA LYS A 41 6.13 2.91 14.56
C LYS A 41 4.71 3.18 15.06
N SER A 42 4.30 2.49 16.12
CA SER A 42 3.03 2.82 16.78
C SER A 42 3.13 4.21 17.42
N PRO A 43 2.09 5.06 17.35
CA PRO A 43 2.06 6.30 18.13
C PRO A 43 1.92 6.05 19.63
N LEU A 44 1.30 4.92 20.01
CA LEU A 44 1.02 4.57 21.41
C LEU A 44 2.19 3.87 22.08
N GLU A 45 3.04 3.21 21.30
CA GLU A 45 4.15 2.40 21.78
C GLU A 45 5.42 2.83 21.07
N GLU A 46 6.54 2.98 21.77
CA GLU A 46 7.83 3.26 21.15
C GLU A 46 8.45 2.04 20.44
N ILE A 47 7.59 1.14 19.96
CA ILE A 47 7.92 -0.14 19.35
C ILE A 47 7.64 -0.05 17.85
N TYR A 48 8.50 -0.68 17.06
CA TYR A 48 8.33 -0.85 15.63
C TYR A 48 7.74 -2.23 15.34
N HIS A 49 6.67 -2.29 14.56
CA HIS A 49 6.06 -3.52 14.08
C HIS A 49 6.46 -3.75 12.64
N CYS A 50 6.97 -4.95 12.33
CA CYS A 50 7.17 -5.39 10.95
C CYS A 50 5.88 -6.01 10.43
N LEU A 51 5.24 -5.37 9.46
CA LEU A 51 3.99 -5.83 8.88
C LEU A 51 4.18 -6.21 7.40
N PRO A 52 3.59 -7.30 6.92
CA PRO A 52 3.60 -7.63 5.50
C PRO A 52 2.74 -6.64 4.71
N LEU A 53 3.12 -6.43 3.46
CA LEU A 53 2.36 -5.63 2.50
C LEU A 53 1.51 -6.51 1.60
N ALA A 54 0.32 -6.01 1.28
CA ALA A 54 -0.58 -6.62 0.31
C ALA A 54 -1.10 -5.60 -0.68
N LYS A 55 -1.50 -6.09 -1.86
CA LYS A 55 -2.24 -5.31 -2.85
C LYS A 55 -3.71 -5.25 -2.41
N ILE A 56 -4.22 -4.04 -2.28
CA ILE A 56 -5.61 -3.76 -1.95
C ILE A 56 -6.28 -3.13 -3.15
N LYS A 57 -7.49 -3.59 -3.45
CA LYS A 57 -8.41 -3.00 -4.41
C LYS A 57 -9.46 -2.18 -3.66
N ILE A 58 -9.47 -0.88 -3.88
CA ILE A 58 -10.49 0.04 -3.37
C ILE A 58 -11.43 0.37 -4.51
N LYS A 59 -12.73 0.15 -4.33
CA LYS A 59 -13.75 0.56 -5.30
C LYS A 59 -14.54 1.72 -4.72
N THR A 60 -14.62 2.79 -5.51
CA THR A 60 -15.39 4.00 -5.19
C THR A 60 -16.29 4.37 -6.37
N LYS A 61 -17.13 5.39 -6.19
CA LYS A 61 -17.95 5.94 -7.29
C LYS A 61 -17.11 6.45 -8.47
N LYS A 62 -15.85 6.83 -8.23
CA LYS A 62 -14.93 7.37 -9.24
C LYS A 62 -14.19 6.28 -10.04
N GLY A 63 -14.20 5.04 -9.56
CA GLY A 63 -13.50 3.93 -10.23
C GLY A 63 -12.92 2.92 -9.25
N LYS A 64 -11.95 2.15 -9.75
CA LYS A 64 -11.22 1.13 -9.00
C LYS A 64 -9.78 1.60 -8.83
N PHE A 65 -9.30 1.65 -7.61
CA PHE A 65 -7.93 2.03 -7.26
C PHE A 65 -7.23 0.82 -6.67
N TYR A 66 -5.94 0.66 -6.94
CA TYR A 66 -5.11 -0.30 -6.24
C TYR A 66 -4.11 0.43 -5.35
N THR A 67 -3.81 -0.14 -4.19
CA THR A 67 -2.85 0.45 -3.25
C THR A 67 -2.10 -0.66 -2.53
N LYS A 68 -0.95 -0.32 -1.97
CA LYS A 68 -0.24 -1.20 -1.04
C LYS A 68 -0.65 -0.83 0.38
N ALA A 69 -1.16 -1.80 1.13
CA ALA A 69 -1.49 -1.63 2.54
C ALA A 69 -0.66 -2.56 3.42
N ALA A 70 -0.33 -2.09 4.62
CA ALA A 70 0.21 -2.92 5.68
C ALA A 70 -0.90 -3.78 6.30
N ILE A 71 -0.59 -5.04 6.54
CA ILE A 71 -1.56 -6.00 7.08
C ILE A 71 -1.29 -6.24 8.56
N LYS A 72 -2.25 -5.82 9.39
CA LYS A 72 -2.29 -6.19 10.81
C LYS A 72 -2.83 -7.62 10.92
N GLN A 73 -2.10 -8.49 11.61
CA GLN A 73 -2.53 -9.88 11.79
C GLN A 73 -3.62 -10.06 12.85
N ASP A 74 -3.74 -9.11 13.79
CA ASP A 74 -4.73 -9.21 14.86
C ASP A 74 -6.15 -9.13 14.32
N SER A 75 -7.01 -10.00 14.85
CA SER A 75 -8.39 -10.16 14.42
C SER A 75 -9.39 -9.24 15.13
N SER A 76 -8.93 -8.35 16.04
CA SER A 76 -9.83 -7.47 16.81
C SER A 76 -10.46 -6.38 15.95
N ASP A 77 -9.77 -5.97 14.88
CA ASP A 77 -10.11 -4.80 14.07
C ASP A 77 -10.53 -5.22 12.64
N ASN A 78 -11.19 -6.37 12.52
CA ASN A 78 -11.47 -7.01 11.22
C ASN A 78 -12.21 -6.10 10.22
N ASP A 79 -13.03 -5.18 10.72
CA ASP A 79 -13.89 -4.34 9.88
C ASP A 79 -13.30 -2.96 9.56
N LEU A 80 -12.09 -2.67 10.04
CA LEU A 80 -11.45 -1.37 9.91
C LEU A 80 -10.41 -1.32 8.78
N TYR A 81 -10.51 -0.26 7.96
CA TYR A 81 -9.47 0.15 7.02
C TYR A 81 -8.96 1.54 7.42
N LEU A 82 -7.68 1.66 7.73
CA LEU A 82 -7.02 2.95 7.92
C LEU A 82 -6.48 3.41 6.57
N LEU A 83 -7.05 4.51 6.07
CA LEU A 83 -6.65 5.14 4.83
C LEU A 83 -5.54 6.15 5.11
N GLY A 84 -4.36 5.88 4.54
CA GLY A 84 -3.23 6.80 4.56
C GLY A 84 -3.49 8.02 3.70
N ASN A 85 -2.78 9.09 4.01
CA ASN A 85 -3.03 10.40 3.42
C ASN A 85 -2.82 10.41 1.89
N ARG A 86 -1.83 9.67 1.39
CA ARG A 86 -1.56 9.58 -0.05
C ARG A 86 -2.71 8.96 -0.84
N THR A 87 -3.30 7.89 -0.31
CA THR A 87 -4.46 7.25 -0.95
C THR A 87 -5.68 8.16 -0.85
N ALA A 88 -5.87 8.84 0.29
CA ALA A 88 -6.95 9.82 0.45
C ALA A 88 -6.88 10.96 -0.56
N GLU A 89 -5.70 11.59 -0.73
CA GLU A 89 -5.47 12.64 -1.73
C GLU A 89 -5.80 12.16 -3.15
N LEU A 90 -5.41 10.93 -3.50
CA LEU A 90 -5.73 10.37 -4.82
C LEU A 90 -7.24 10.12 -4.99
N LEU A 91 -7.91 9.59 -3.98
CA LEU A 91 -9.36 9.37 -4.04
C LEU A 91 -10.14 10.70 -4.12
N GLU A 92 -9.58 11.78 -3.59
CA GLU A 92 -10.11 13.14 -3.70
C GLU A 92 -9.85 13.76 -5.08
N SER A 93 -8.80 13.34 -5.79
CA SER A 93 -8.46 13.83 -7.13
C SER A 93 -9.56 13.53 -8.17
N ASN A 94 -9.56 14.30 -9.27
CA ASN A 94 -10.47 14.10 -10.39
C ASN A 94 -9.95 13.08 -11.42
N GLU A 95 -8.85 12.38 -11.11
CA GLU A 95 -8.27 11.40 -12.02
C GLU A 95 -9.16 10.15 -12.03
N GLN A 96 -9.76 9.86 -13.20
CA GLN A 96 -10.51 8.63 -13.40
C GLN A 96 -9.57 7.48 -13.76
N GLY A 97 -9.88 6.28 -13.25
CA GLY A 97 -9.25 5.04 -13.71
C GLY A 97 -8.50 4.26 -12.64
N VAL A 98 -7.76 3.27 -13.10
CA VAL A 98 -6.96 2.37 -12.27
C VAL A 98 -5.61 3.03 -12.00
N GLN A 99 -5.33 3.36 -10.74
CA GLN A 99 -4.02 3.81 -10.30
C GLN A 99 -3.52 2.97 -9.14
N LEU A 100 -2.23 2.62 -9.19
CA LEU A 100 -1.54 1.95 -8.10
C LEU A 100 -0.85 2.99 -7.21
N VAL A 101 -1.33 3.13 -5.97
CA VAL A 101 -0.69 3.98 -4.96
C VAL A 101 0.42 3.17 -4.28
N ASN A 102 1.67 3.56 -4.48
CA ASN A 102 2.78 3.07 -3.67
C ASN A 102 2.94 3.96 -2.43
N ALA A 103 2.67 3.41 -1.25
CA ALA A 103 2.89 4.11 0.01
C ALA A 103 4.37 4.39 0.29
N VAL A 104 5.27 3.52 -0.19
CA VAL A 104 6.72 3.69 -0.06
C VAL A 104 7.32 4.04 -1.41
N VAL A 105 7.67 5.32 -1.57
CA VAL A 105 8.52 5.76 -2.68
C VAL A 105 9.91 6.02 -2.13
N THR A 106 10.84 5.14 -2.47
CA THR A 106 12.25 5.40 -2.20
C THR A 106 12.72 6.56 -3.05
N ARG A 107 13.69 7.35 -2.56
CA ARG A 107 14.24 8.52 -3.27
C ARG A 107 14.69 8.19 -4.71
N SER A 108 15.16 6.97 -4.96
CA SER A 108 15.52 6.46 -6.29
C SER A 108 14.30 6.22 -7.20
N LYS A 109 13.18 5.72 -6.66
CA LYS A 109 11.93 5.52 -7.39
C LYS A 109 11.21 6.85 -7.67
N GLN A 110 11.35 7.86 -6.80
CA GLN A 110 10.74 9.18 -7.00
C GLN A 110 11.18 9.84 -8.31
N LYS A 111 12.41 9.59 -8.75
CA LYS A 111 12.96 10.09 -10.02
C LYS A 111 12.36 9.39 -11.27
N ARG A 112 11.72 8.23 -11.10
CA ARG A 112 11.05 7.47 -12.19
C ARG A 112 9.56 7.78 -12.30
N PHE A 113 8.93 8.23 -11.20
CA PHE A 113 7.51 8.58 -11.16
C PHE A 113 7.22 10.08 -11.40
N SER A 114 8.24 10.88 -11.73
CA SER A 114 7.99 12.19 -12.32
C SER A 114 7.26 11.97 -13.65
N PRO A 115 6.09 12.57 -13.89
CA PRO A 115 5.31 12.28 -15.08
C PRO A 115 6.06 12.72 -16.33
N GLU A 116 6.63 11.77 -17.07
CA GLU A 116 6.79 11.97 -18.51
C GLU A 116 5.41 11.86 -19.14
N LYS A 117 5.00 12.92 -19.83
CA LYS A 117 3.69 13.01 -20.49
C LYS A 117 3.54 11.85 -21.48
N GLY A 118 2.55 11.00 -21.21
CA GLY A 118 1.96 10.06 -22.16
C GLY A 118 2.67 8.72 -22.23
N LYS A 119 2.05 7.69 -21.64
CA LYS A 119 1.91 6.33 -22.19
C LYS A 119 0.93 5.54 -21.33
N GLU A 120 -0.05 4.93 -21.98
CA GLU A 120 -1.00 3.99 -21.39
C GLU A 120 -0.23 2.82 -20.75
N ALA A 121 -0.58 2.50 -19.51
CA ALA A 121 0.04 1.39 -18.80
C ALA A 121 -0.58 0.07 -19.32
N ASN A 122 0.17 -0.63 -20.17
CA ASN A 122 -0.05 -2.05 -20.42
C ASN A 122 0.20 -2.85 -19.13
N GLU A 123 -0.60 -3.89 -18.92
CA GLU A 123 -0.65 -4.72 -17.70
C GLU A 123 0.56 -5.65 -17.51
N GLU A 124 1.67 -5.45 -18.23
CA GLU A 124 2.86 -6.27 -18.11
C GLU A 124 4.12 -5.43 -17.95
N GLU A 125 4.58 -5.26 -16.70
CA GLU A 125 6.01 -5.35 -16.36
C GLU A 125 6.15 -5.62 -14.85
N PHE A 126 6.01 -6.91 -14.51
CA PHE A 126 6.20 -7.43 -13.17
C PHE A 126 7.57 -8.09 -13.12
N GLU A 127 8.63 -7.32 -12.87
CA GLU A 127 9.85 -7.80 -12.22
C GLU A 127 10.76 -6.63 -11.83
N LEU A 128 10.99 -6.44 -10.54
CA LEU A 128 12.25 -5.90 -10.04
C LEU A 128 12.71 -6.81 -8.92
N THR A 129 13.60 -7.73 -9.28
CA THR A 129 14.33 -8.58 -8.34
C THR A 129 15.25 -7.72 -7.48
N ASP A 130 14.80 -7.28 -6.31
CA ASP A 130 15.72 -6.76 -5.28
C ASP A 130 16.23 -7.94 -4.47
N SER A 131 17.28 -8.60 -4.97
CA SER A 131 18.09 -9.47 -4.13
C SER A 131 18.76 -8.61 -3.05
N PRO A 132 18.77 -9.02 -1.77
CA PRO A 132 19.43 -8.25 -0.73
C PRO A 132 20.92 -8.09 -1.05
N PRO A 133 21.56 -6.96 -0.68
CA PRO A 133 22.97 -6.77 -0.95
C PRO A 133 23.77 -7.86 -0.22
N VAL A 134 24.45 -8.72 -1.00
CA VAL A 134 25.39 -9.69 -0.46
C VAL A 134 26.48 -8.91 0.27
N ARG A 135 26.51 -8.99 1.61
CA ARG A 135 27.61 -8.45 2.41
C ARG A 135 28.89 -9.13 1.93
N GLY A 136 29.68 -8.40 1.15
CA GLY A 136 31.04 -8.79 0.83
C GLY A 136 31.80 -9.01 2.13
N ARG A 137 32.11 -10.27 2.44
CA ARG A 137 33.12 -10.60 3.45
C ARG A 137 34.45 -10.07 2.92
N GLY A 138 34.85 -8.89 3.39
CA GLY A 138 36.25 -8.47 3.29
C GLY A 138 37.11 -9.51 3.99
N ARG A 139 37.84 -10.29 3.19
CA ARG A 139 38.86 -11.23 3.65
C ARG A 139 40.17 -10.47 3.82
N ARG A 140 40.74 -10.62 5.03
CA ARG A 140 42.15 -10.48 5.45
C ARG A 140 42.80 -9.12 5.31
#